data_AF-A0A0S1XCL5-F1
#
_entry.id   AF-A0A0S1XCL5-F1
#
_cell.length_a   1.000
_cell.length_b   1.000
_cell.length_c   1.000
_cell.angle_alpha   90.00
_cell.angle_beta   90.00
_cell.angle_gamma   90.00
#
_symmetry.space_group_name_H-M   'P 1'
#
loop_
_entity.id
_entity.type
_entity.pdbx_description
1 polymer ?
#
loop_
_entity_poly.entity_id
_entity_poly.type
_entity_poly.pdbx_seq_one_letter_code
_entity_poly.pdbx_strand_id
1 'polypeptide(L)'
;MTEMSFRKQLFKAIKELKNELEELGRYGTPYLIGEIKKDNGKWEVHLAVSVIEEEIEEFSIEENETLMFICPVRDTRPYKVYMDVISLISNKRLQQEIKPGSVIKGNPRRALKRMGFEILWMHSQNTSEGTYITVWASKRGNRYTITMKVVGKEAKIIEVKKI
;
A
#
# COMPACT_ATOMS: atom_id res chain seq x y z
N MET A 1 -24.16 -0.27 -26.74
CA MET A 1 -22.96 0.36 -26.14
C MET A 1 -22.51 -0.52 -24.99
N THR A 2 -21.34 -1.13 -25.09
CA THR A 2 -20.84 -2.09 -24.10
C THR A 2 -20.35 -1.33 -22.87
N GLU A 3 -20.88 -1.67 -21.70
CA GLU A 3 -20.47 -1.11 -20.42
C GLU A 3 -18.97 -1.35 -20.21
N MET A 4 -18.22 -0.26 -20.04
CA MET A 4 -16.76 -0.33 -19.88
C MET A 4 -16.47 -0.70 -18.43
N SER A 5 -15.83 -1.85 -18.19
CA SER A 5 -15.56 -2.31 -16.83
C SER A 5 -14.78 -1.26 -16.02
N PHE A 6 -15.08 -1.15 -14.74
CA PHE A 6 -14.38 -0.28 -13.77
C PHE A 6 -12.87 -0.18 -14.02
N ARG A 7 -12.20 -1.33 -14.15
CA ARG A 7 -10.76 -1.43 -14.37
C ARG A 7 -10.30 -0.71 -15.64
N LYS A 8 -11.06 -0.81 -16.73
CA LYS A 8 -10.74 -0.14 -18.00
C LYS A 8 -10.93 1.37 -17.87
N GLN A 9 -11.99 1.81 -17.19
CA GLN A 9 -12.25 3.24 -16.98
C GLN A 9 -11.15 3.87 -16.11
N LEU A 10 -10.81 3.24 -14.98
CA LEU A 10 -9.72 3.68 -14.10
C LEU A 10 -8.39 3.77 -14.86
N PHE A 11 -8.03 2.73 -15.62
CA PHE A 11 -6.78 2.74 -16.36
C PHE A 11 -6.74 3.82 -17.45
N LYS A 12 -7.88 4.10 -18.09
CA LYS A 12 -8.00 5.18 -19.08
C LYS A 12 -7.79 6.55 -18.41
N ALA A 13 -8.48 6.82 -17.31
CA ALA A 13 -8.34 8.08 -16.57
C ALA A 13 -6.89 8.30 -16.08
N ILE A 14 -6.22 7.26 -15.57
CA ILE A 14 -4.81 7.33 -15.17
C ILE A 14 -3.89 7.65 -16.36
N LYS A 15 -4.17 7.08 -17.54
CA LYS A 15 -3.39 7.38 -18.75
C LYS A 15 -3.51 8.84 -19.18
N GLU A 16 -4.70 9.43 -19.02
CA GLU A 16 -4.96 10.82 -19.38
C GLU A 16 -4.19 11.80 -18.48
N LEU A 17 -3.96 11.43 -17.21
CA LEU A 17 -3.20 12.22 -16.23
C LEU A 17 -1.67 12.04 -16.31
N LYS A 18 -1.15 11.25 -17.26
CA LYS A 18 0.28 10.92 -17.33
C LYS A 18 1.16 12.19 -17.39
N ASN A 19 0.84 13.11 -18.28
CA ASN A 19 1.66 14.31 -18.50
C ASN A 19 1.62 15.23 -17.27
N GLU A 20 0.46 15.38 -16.64
CA GLU A 20 0.28 16.16 -15.42
C GLU A 20 1.07 15.58 -14.25
N LEU A 21 1.06 14.25 -14.08
CA LEU A 21 1.90 13.54 -13.10
C LEU A 21 3.40 13.76 -13.34
N GLU A 22 3.84 13.73 -14.61
CA GLU A 22 5.25 13.97 -14.97
C GLU A 22 5.67 15.43 -14.78
N GLU A 23 4.76 16.39 -15.02
CA GLU A 23 5.01 17.82 -14.83
C GLU A 23 5.07 18.17 -13.34
N LEU A 24 4.03 17.83 -12.58
CA LEU A 24 3.93 18.10 -11.15
C LEU A 24 5.01 17.35 -10.36
N GLY A 25 5.39 16.16 -10.80
CA GLY A 25 6.49 15.38 -10.22
C GLY A 25 7.86 16.04 -10.26
N ARG A 26 8.04 17.13 -11.03
CA ARG A 26 9.28 17.94 -11.04
C ARG A 26 9.39 18.86 -9.83
N TYR A 27 8.26 19.21 -9.21
CA TYR A 27 8.17 20.17 -8.11
C TYR A 27 8.02 19.50 -6.75
N GLY A 28 7.62 18.23 -6.71
CA GLY A 28 7.45 17.46 -5.48
C GLY A 28 6.89 16.07 -5.77
N THR A 29 6.48 15.35 -4.73
CA THR A 29 5.78 14.07 -4.90
C THR A 29 4.35 14.36 -5.35
N PRO A 30 3.93 13.93 -6.56
CA PRO A 30 2.55 14.10 -7.00
C PRO A 30 1.67 13.05 -6.33
N TYR A 31 0.46 13.45 -5.99
CA TYR A 31 -0.58 12.63 -5.41
C TYR A 31 -1.72 12.47 -6.40
N LEU A 32 -2.12 11.22 -6.63
CA LEU A 32 -3.36 10.91 -7.32
C LEU A 32 -4.48 10.85 -6.30
N ILE A 33 -5.42 11.78 -6.42
CA ILE A 33 -6.64 11.85 -5.62
C ILE A 33 -7.75 11.28 -6.47
N GLY A 34 -8.55 10.38 -5.92
CA GLY A 34 -9.62 9.75 -6.67
C GLY A 34 -10.91 9.59 -5.90
N GLU A 35 -12.00 9.72 -6.63
CA GLU A 35 -13.36 9.45 -6.20
C GLU A 35 -13.98 8.47 -7.19
N ILE A 36 -14.43 7.32 -6.70
CA ILE A 36 -15.02 6.25 -7.47
C ILE A 36 -16.43 6.01 -6.95
N LYS A 37 -17.43 6.31 -7.78
CA LYS A 37 -18.84 6.12 -7.46
C LYS A 37 -19.41 4.95 -8.25
N LYS A 38 -20.38 4.27 -7.65
CA LYS A 38 -21.20 3.30 -8.34
C LYS A 38 -22.63 3.83 -8.37
N ASP A 39 -23.08 4.31 -9.53
CA ASP A 39 -24.46 4.78 -9.72
C ASP A 39 -25.19 3.87 -10.72
N ASN A 40 -26.33 3.32 -10.30
CA ASN A 40 -27.20 2.49 -11.15
C ASN A 40 -26.47 1.38 -11.92
N GLY A 41 -25.45 0.77 -11.31
CA GLY A 41 -24.61 -0.28 -11.90
C GLY A 41 -23.40 0.21 -12.70
N LYS A 42 -23.36 1.50 -13.08
CA LYS A 42 -22.23 2.13 -13.77
C LYS A 42 -21.21 2.67 -12.78
N TRP A 43 -19.95 2.55 -13.15
CA TRP A 43 -18.85 3.15 -12.42
C TRP A 43 -18.56 4.54 -12.98
N GLU A 44 -18.41 5.50 -12.07
CA GLU A 44 -17.88 6.84 -12.36
C GLU A 44 -16.53 6.96 -11.66
N VAL A 45 -15.51 7.42 -12.40
CA VAL A 45 -14.13 7.54 -11.90
C VAL A 45 -13.66 8.96 -12.13
N HIS A 46 -13.50 9.71 -11.05
CA HIS A 46 -12.92 11.05 -11.06
C HIS A 46 -11.54 10.99 -10.44
N LEU A 47 -10.54 11.47 -11.18
CA LEU A 47 -9.16 11.53 -10.72
C LEU A 47 -8.63 12.95 -10.89
N ALA A 48 -7.82 13.39 -9.94
CA ALA A 48 -7.09 14.64 -9.99
C ALA A 48 -5.66 14.42 -9.50
N VAL A 49 -4.74 15.29 -9.93
CA VAL A 49 -3.37 15.31 -9.44
C VAL A 49 -3.15 16.53 -8.56
N SER A 50 -2.47 16.36 -7.44
CA SER A 50 -2.06 17.47 -6.59
C SER A 50 -0.63 17.26 -6.11
N VAL A 51 0.11 18.34 -5.87
CA VAL A 51 1.37 18.29 -5.11
C VAL A 51 1.05 18.77 -3.72
N ILE A 52 1.42 17.96 -2.73
CA ILE A 52 1.19 18.27 -1.32
C ILE A 52 2.56 18.49 -0.69
N GLU A 53 2.72 19.62 0.02
CA GLU A 53 3.99 20.00 0.65
C GLU A 53 4.42 19.03 1.74
N GLU A 54 3.47 18.52 2.52
CA GLU A 54 3.69 17.48 3.52
C GLU A 54 3.48 16.08 2.91
N GLU A 55 4.35 15.13 3.26
CA GLU A 55 4.19 13.75 2.82
C GLU A 55 2.96 13.13 3.50
N ILE A 56 1.83 13.17 2.79
CA ILE A 56 0.62 12.45 3.19
C ILE A 56 0.78 10.98 2.85
N GLU A 57 0.31 10.13 3.76
CA GLU A 57 0.30 8.69 3.53
C GLU A 57 -0.85 8.29 2.63
N GLU A 58 -0.67 7.19 1.89
CA GLU A 58 -1.79 6.63 1.12
C GLU A 58 -2.94 6.23 2.06
N PHE A 59 -4.16 6.58 1.68
CA PHE A 59 -5.37 6.10 2.35
C PHE A 59 -6.53 5.99 1.38
N SER A 60 -7.52 5.18 1.75
CA SER A 60 -8.80 5.08 1.07
C SER A 60 -9.91 4.96 2.10
N ILE A 61 -11.03 5.62 1.84
CA ILE A 61 -12.26 5.54 2.61
C ILE A 61 -13.40 5.15 1.68
N GLU A 62 -14.41 4.46 2.22
CA GLU A 62 -15.62 4.10 1.49
C GLU A 62 -16.82 4.56 2.29
N GLU A 63 -17.61 5.47 1.73
CA GLU A 63 -18.82 6.04 2.35
C GLU A 63 -19.92 6.15 1.29
N ASN A 64 -21.14 5.70 1.62
CA ASN A 64 -22.32 5.85 0.74
C ASN A 64 -22.06 5.42 -0.72
N GLU A 65 -21.52 4.21 -0.93
CA GLU A 65 -21.17 3.65 -2.26
C GLU A 65 -20.14 4.47 -3.06
N THR A 66 -19.44 5.39 -2.38
CA THR A 66 -18.37 6.21 -2.92
C THR A 66 -17.05 5.83 -2.27
N LEU A 67 -16.08 5.39 -3.06
CA LEU A 67 -14.72 5.15 -2.62
C LEU A 67 -13.85 6.37 -2.94
N MET A 68 -13.26 6.98 -1.91
CA MET A 68 -12.32 8.08 -2.05
C MET A 68 -10.93 7.61 -1.65
N PHE A 69 -9.90 8.10 -2.34
CA PHE A 69 -8.52 7.76 -2.01
C PHE A 69 -7.53 8.89 -2.30
N ILE A 70 -6.40 8.85 -1.60
CA ILE A 70 -5.19 9.63 -1.89
C ILE A 70 -4.03 8.65 -2.05
N CYS A 71 -3.30 8.73 -3.15
CA CYS A 71 -2.21 7.81 -3.49
C CYS A 71 -0.97 8.58 -3.99
N PRO A 72 0.17 8.56 -3.25
CA PRO A 72 1.41 9.16 -3.74
C PRO A 72 1.93 8.40 -4.96
N VAL A 73 2.28 9.12 -6.00
CA VAL A 73 2.76 8.58 -7.28
C VAL A 73 4.28 8.69 -7.36
N ARG A 74 4.95 7.56 -7.12
CA ARG A 74 6.43 7.45 -7.18
C ARG A 74 6.96 7.06 -8.56
N ASP A 75 6.08 6.55 -9.42
CA ASP A 75 6.39 6.08 -10.77
C ASP A 75 5.24 6.49 -11.69
N THR A 76 5.52 7.40 -12.62
CA THR A 76 4.50 8.02 -13.49
C THR A 76 4.05 7.11 -14.63
N ARG A 77 4.62 5.89 -14.77
CA ARG A 77 4.16 4.93 -15.78
C ARG A 77 2.71 4.54 -15.47
N PRO A 78 1.74 4.73 -16.40
CA PRO A 78 0.33 4.55 -16.10
C PRO A 78 -0.03 3.17 -15.52
N TYR A 79 0.66 2.11 -15.97
CA TYR A 79 0.43 0.77 -15.45
C TYR A 79 0.87 0.60 -13.99
N LYS A 80 1.93 1.29 -13.56
CA LYS A 80 2.40 1.25 -12.18
C LYS A 80 1.44 1.99 -11.26
N VAL A 81 1.05 3.21 -11.63
CA VAL A 81 0.02 3.99 -10.94
C VAL A 81 -1.28 3.18 -10.79
N TYR A 82 -1.75 2.58 -11.89
CA TYR A 82 -2.94 1.73 -11.86
C TYR A 82 -2.82 0.56 -10.87
N MET A 83 -1.67 -0.12 -10.84
CA MET A 83 -1.45 -1.21 -9.91
C MET A 83 -1.42 -0.75 -8.45
N ASP A 84 -0.80 0.40 -8.18
CA ASP A 84 -0.77 1.01 -6.84
C ASP A 84 -2.19 1.38 -6.37
N VAL A 85 -2.99 2.02 -7.23
CA VAL A 85 -4.39 2.36 -6.94
C VAL A 85 -5.22 1.10 -6.72
N ILE A 86 -5.16 0.11 -7.61
CA ILE A 86 -5.89 -1.15 -7.44
C ILE A 86 -5.50 -1.82 -6.12
N SER A 87 -4.22 -1.82 -5.77
CA SER A 87 -3.75 -2.39 -4.52
C SER A 87 -4.29 -1.65 -3.29
N LEU A 88 -4.37 -0.32 -3.36
CA LEU A 88 -4.94 0.55 -2.33
C LEU A 88 -6.43 0.26 -2.15
N ILE A 89 -7.24 0.45 -3.20
CA ILE A 89 -8.71 0.39 -3.12
C ILE A 89 -9.26 -1.03 -2.94
N SER A 90 -8.54 -2.06 -3.38
CA SER A 90 -8.96 -3.46 -3.14
C SER A 90 -8.70 -3.93 -1.71
N ASN A 91 -8.25 -3.01 -0.84
CA ASN A 91 -7.81 -3.31 0.52
C ASN A 91 -6.69 -4.36 0.59
N LYS A 92 -6.08 -4.78 -0.52
CA LYS A 92 -4.99 -5.78 -0.51
C LYS A 92 -3.68 -5.24 0.05
N ARG A 93 -3.43 -3.93 -0.07
CA ARG A 93 -2.35 -3.24 0.66
C ARG A 93 -2.72 -2.95 2.12
N LEU A 94 -4.02 -2.77 2.42
CA LEU A 94 -4.56 -2.45 3.73
C LEU A 94 -4.73 -3.66 4.66
N GLN A 95 -5.04 -4.86 4.15
CA GLN A 95 -5.47 -6.02 4.93
C GLN A 95 -4.42 -7.10 5.20
N GLN A 96 -3.16 -6.93 4.79
CA GLN A 96 -2.09 -7.74 5.40
C GLN A 96 -1.74 -7.14 6.76
N GLU A 97 -2.69 -7.24 7.69
CA GLU A 97 -2.46 -7.09 9.12
C GLU A 97 -1.54 -8.24 9.53
N ILE A 98 -0.34 -7.88 9.96
CA ILE A 98 0.54 -8.81 10.64
C ILE A 98 -0.05 -9.01 12.03
N LYS A 99 -0.50 -10.24 12.30
CA LYS A 99 -1.00 -10.67 13.61
C LYS A 99 -0.10 -11.76 14.19
N PRO A 100 -0.01 -11.89 15.52
CA PRO A 100 0.52 -13.09 16.16
C PRO A 100 -0.02 -14.37 15.50
N GLY A 101 0.87 -15.31 15.21
CA GLY A 101 0.57 -16.56 14.52
C GLY A 101 0.77 -16.54 13.00
N SER A 102 0.85 -15.36 12.38
CA SER A 102 1.06 -15.22 10.92
C SER A 102 2.40 -15.80 10.48
N VAL A 103 2.45 -16.43 9.31
CA VAL A 103 3.66 -17.07 8.78
C VAL A 103 4.20 -16.29 7.58
N ILE A 104 5.46 -15.86 7.68
CA ILE A 104 6.20 -15.26 6.59
C ILE A 104 7.08 -16.31 5.94
N LYS A 105 6.88 -16.54 4.64
CA LYS A 105 7.72 -17.43 3.83
C LYS A 105 8.90 -16.67 3.21
N GLY A 106 10.09 -17.25 3.33
CA GLY A 106 11.32 -16.69 2.76
C GLY A 106 11.90 -15.55 3.59
N ASN A 107 12.64 -14.63 2.95
CA ASN A 107 13.37 -13.57 3.65
C ASN A 107 12.41 -12.58 4.34
N PRO A 108 12.43 -12.45 5.68
CA PRO A 108 11.48 -11.61 6.42
C PRO A 108 11.52 -10.14 6.02
N ARG A 109 12.72 -9.58 5.83
CA ARG A 109 12.88 -8.18 5.41
C ARG A 109 12.19 -7.89 4.09
N ARG A 110 12.38 -8.76 3.09
CA ARG A 110 11.74 -8.60 1.76
C ARG A 110 10.23 -8.80 1.85
N ALA A 111 9.77 -9.75 2.66
CA ALA A 111 8.35 -9.97 2.85
C ALA A 111 7.68 -8.76 3.49
N LEU A 112 8.18 -8.27 4.63
CA LEU A 112 7.64 -7.10 5.33
C LEU A 112 7.63 -5.85 4.44
N LYS A 113 8.69 -5.61 3.65
CA LYS A 113 8.71 -4.53 2.65
C LYS A 113 7.60 -4.66 1.60
N ARG A 114 7.34 -5.87 1.09
CA ARG A 114 6.20 -6.12 0.17
C ARG A 114 4.85 -5.88 0.84
N MET A 115 4.76 -6.04 2.15
CA MET A 115 3.56 -5.76 2.96
C MET A 115 3.41 -4.27 3.30
N GLY A 116 4.30 -3.40 2.80
CA GLY A 116 4.25 -1.96 3.02
C GLY A 116 4.93 -1.47 4.30
N PHE A 117 5.74 -2.30 4.97
CA PHE A 117 6.56 -1.84 6.08
C PHE A 117 7.87 -1.24 5.58
N GLU A 118 8.22 -0.07 6.10
CA GLU A 118 9.58 0.44 6.12
C GLU A 118 10.32 -0.17 7.32
N ILE A 119 11.53 -0.69 7.08
CA ILE A 119 12.31 -1.40 8.10
C ILE A 119 13.37 -0.46 8.63
N LEU A 120 13.14 0.06 9.84
CA LEU A 120 14.04 0.97 10.53
C LEU A 120 15.24 0.22 11.10
N TRP A 121 14.98 -0.93 11.72
CA TRP A 121 16.01 -1.77 12.29
C TRP A 121 15.55 -3.24 12.35
N MET A 122 16.50 -4.15 12.32
CA MET A 122 16.22 -5.58 12.41
C MET A 122 17.41 -6.30 13.03
N HIS A 123 17.12 -7.16 14.01
CA HIS A 123 18.12 -7.95 14.72
C HIS A 123 17.66 -9.39 14.89
N SER A 124 18.62 -10.30 14.83
CA SER A 124 18.41 -11.72 15.06
C SER A 124 19.16 -12.18 16.29
N GLN A 125 18.47 -12.90 17.16
CA GLN A 125 19.03 -13.52 18.36
C GLN A 125 18.84 -15.03 18.29
N ASN A 126 19.91 -15.78 18.54
CA ASN A 126 19.84 -17.22 18.72
C ASN A 126 19.69 -17.55 20.20
N THR A 127 18.72 -18.41 20.52
CA THR A 127 18.45 -18.89 21.89
C THR A 127 18.45 -20.42 21.89
N SER A 128 18.41 -21.03 23.08
CA SER A 128 18.21 -22.48 23.23
C SER A 128 16.90 -22.98 22.57
N GLU A 129 15.90 -22.12 22.43
CA GLU A 129 14.60 -22.46 21.83
C GLU A 129 14.50 -22.17 20.32
N GLY A 130 15.58 -21.67 19.71
CA GLY A 130 15.67 -21.32 18.29
C GLY A 130 16.05 -19.87 18.02
N THR A 131 15.97 -19.48 16.75
CA THR A 131 16.30 -18.13 16.28
C THR A 131 15.08 -17.23 16.29
N TYR A 132 15.21 -16.08 16.93
CA TYR A 132 14.20 -15.03 16.95
C TYR A 132 14.69 -13.80 16.17
N ILE A 133 13.77 -13.11 15.51
CA ILE A 133 14.03 -11.87 14.78
C ILE A 133 13.12 -10.80 15.36
N THR A 134 13.71 -9.70 15.82
CA THR A 134 13.00 -8.51 16.24
C THR A 134 13.18 -7.45 15.18
N VAL A 135 12.05 -6.88 14.73
CA VAL A 135 12.01 -5.88 13.67
C VAL A 135 11.37 -4.62 14.23
N TRP A 136 12.05 -3.49 14.06
CA TRP A 136 11.44 -2.17 14.20
C TRP A 136 11.07 -1.66 12.83
N ALA A 137 9.79 -1.37 12.66
CA ALA A 137 9.25 -1.00 11.38
C ALA A 137 8.23 0.13 11.50
N SER A 138 8.20 1.01 10.52
CA SER A 138 7.13 1.97 10.30
C SER A 138 6.18 1.42 9.24
N LYS A 139 4.89 1.56 9.46
CA LYS A 139 3.87 1.37 8.41
C LYS A 139 2.75 2.33 8.68
N ARG A 140 2.50 3.22 7.73
CA ARG A 140 1.46 4.24 7.84
C ARG A 140 1.58 5.08 9.12
N GLY A 141 2.73 5.71 9.32
CA GLY A 141 2.99 6.66 10.41
C GLY A 141 3.13 6.02 11.78
N ASN A 142 2.67 4.78 11.91
CA ASN A 142 2.72 3.99 13.12
C ASN A 142 4.01 3.20 13.16
N ARG A 143 4.63 3.16 14.34
CA ARG A 143 5.83 2.37 14.61
C ARG A 143 5.42 1.06 15.27
N TYR A 144 6.11 -0.01 14.90
CA TYR A 144 5.84 -1.35 15.37
C TYR A 144 7.15 -2.03 15.77
N THR A 145 7.08 -2.78 16.86
CA THR A 145 7.99 -3.89 17.14
C THR A 145 7.31 -5.18 16.71
N ILE A 146 7.94 -5.92 15.79
CA ILE A 146 7.47 -7.23 15.31
C ILE A 146 8.49 -8.27 15.74
N THR A 147 8.04 -9.26 16.51
CA THR A 147 8.89 -10.38 16.95
C THR A 147 8.48 -11.63 16.21
N MET A 148 9.46 -12.34 15.66
CA MET A 148 9.26 -13.54 14.86
C MET A 148 10.16 -14.69 15.33
N LYS A 149 9.68 -15.92 15.29
CA LYS A 149 10.46 -17.14 15.48
C LYS A 149 10.74 -17.79 14.13
N VAL A 150 11.99 -18.11 13.84
CA VAL A 150 12.38 -18.80 12.62
C VAL A 150 12.19 -20.30 12.81
N VAL A 151 11.46 -20.93 11.89
CA VAL A 151 11.22 -22.37 11.83
C VAL A 151 11.55 -22.84 10.42
N GLY A 152 12.74 -23.41 10.24
CA GLY A 152 13.25 -23.82 8.93
C GLY A 152 13.43 -22.62 7.98
N LYS A 153 12.64 -22.58 6.90
CA LYS A 153 12.67 -21.49 5.88
C LYS A 153 11.56 -20.44 6.09
N GLU A 154 10.82 -20.55 7.18
CA GLU A 154 9.68 -19.69 7.49
C GLU A 154 9.95 -18.92 8.79
N ALA A 155 9.33 -17.74 8.91
CA ALA A 155 9.35 -16.93 10.12
C ALA A 155 7.92 -16.73 10.60
N LYS A 156 7.60 -17.31 11.76
CA LYS A 156 6.29 -17.17 12.39
C LYS A 156 6.29 -15.93 13.29
N ILE A 157 5.35 -15.03 13.08
CA ILE A 157 5.17 -13.86 13.93
C ILE A 157 4.62 -14.31 15.27
N ILE A 158 5.32 -13.93 16.34
CA ILE A 158 4.94 -14.25 17.71
C ILE A 158 4.24 -13.05 18.34
N GLU A 159 4.72 -11.85 18.05
CA GLU A 159 4.20 -10.62 18.67
C GLU A 159 4.26 -9.46 17.69
N VAL A 160 3.27 -8.57 17.79
CA VAL A 160 3.22 -7.29 17.09
C VAL A 160 2.77 -6.24 18.09
N LYS A 161 3.66 -5.32 18.43
CA LYS A 161 3.40 -4.24 19.39
C LYS A 161 3.52 -2.90 18.70
N LYS A 162 2.46 -2.09 18.77
CA LYS A 162 2.52 -0.68 18.35
C LYS A 162 3.31 0.12 19.40
N ILE A 163 4.21 0.99 18.93
CA ILE A 163 5.04 1.88 19.75
C ILE A 163 4.46 3.29 19.67
#